data_AF-A0A7W1MV12-F1
#
_entry.id   AF-A0A7W1MV12-F1
#
_cell.length_a   1.000
_cell.length_b   1.000
_cell.length_c   1.000
_cell.angle_alpha   90.00
_cell.angle_beta   90.00
_cell.angle_gamma   90.00
#
_symmetry.space_group_name_H-M   'P 1'
#
loop_
_entity.id
_entity.type
_entity.pdbx_description
1 polymer ?
#
loop_
_entity_poly.entity_id
_entity_poly.type
_entity_poly.pdbx_seq_one_letter_code
_entity_poly.pdbx_strand_id
1 'polypeptide(L)'
;MGYALPPRKRAPWLAASDGLDVFGFADTTAGRRRMVERLERRALEEGNSRAGVVAASGEVDARCSHLRRGWYWGSQNFAEKLLKLAGKTLGRTKSRAYRGVAIRRAHGLERAEQWLREGLAAAGLDEKELAAIPGSDPRKIALARLLWRGTTVSQVWLAERLAMRSAANVSQQLRRVGKEPIKGTVPKRLASFVEQAMNRS
;
A
#
# COMPACT_ATOMS: atom_id res chain seq x y z
N MET A 1 -15.97 2.89 17.90
CA MET A 1 -17.08 3.70 17.35
C MET A 1 -17.12 5.06 18.03
N GLY A 2 -17.30 6.16 17.30
CA GLY A 2 -17.24 7.52 17.86
C GLY A 2 -18.26 7.82 18.97
N TYR A 3 -19.46 7.25 18.88
CA TYR A 3 -20.52 7.39 19.88
C TYR A 3 -20.21 6.73 21.24
N ALA A 4 -19.26 5.81 21.32
CA ALA A 4 -18.86 5.18 22.59
C ALA A 4 -17.91 6.06 23.41
N LEU A 5 -17.27 7.05 22.77
CA LEU A 5 -16.22 7.86 23.38
C LEU A 5 -16.81 9.05 24.15
N PRO A 6 -16.16 9.52 25.23
CA PRO A 6 -16.50 10.79 25.87
C PRO A 6 -16.18 11.98 24.94
N PRO A 7 -16.84 13.15 25.10
CA PRO A 7 -16.69 14.30 24.20
C PRO A 7 -15.24 14.68 23.88
N ARG A 8 -14.35 14.69 24.90
CA ARG A 8 -12.93 15.06 24.76
C ARG A 8 -12.11 14.11 23.88
N LYS A 9 -12.60 12.90 23.60
CA LYS A 9 -11.90 11.88 22.79
C LYS A 9 -12.53 11.69 21.41
N ARG A 10 -13.56 12.45 21.05
CA ARG A 10 -14.24 12.35 19.76
C ARG A 10 -13.53 13.18 18.70
N ALA A 11 -13.74 12.81 17.44
CA ALA A 11 -13.33 13.65 16.34
C ALA A 11 -14.17 14.93 16.29
N PRO A 12 -13.59 16.10 15.98
CA PRO A 12 -14.27 17.40 16.06
C PRO A 12 -15.43 17.53 15.06
N TRP A 13 -15.44 16.74 13.99
CA TRP A 13 -16.48 16.72 12.97
C TRP A 13 -17.68 15.84 13.35
N LEU A 14 -17.61 15.08 14.44
CA LEU A 14 -18.69 14.17 14.84
C LEU A 14 -19.69 14.90 15.74
N ALA A 15 -20.85 15.23 15.19
CA ALA A 15 -22.02 15.75 15.91
C ALA A 15 -22.69 14.66 16.77
N ALA A 16 -21.94 14.12 17.73
CA ALA A 16 -22.38 13.00 18.55
C ALA A 16 -23.52 13.36 19.51
N SER A 17 -23.60 14.61 19.95
CA SER A 17 -24.70 15.09 20.80
C SER A 17 -26.03 15.04 20.04
N ASP A 18 -26.08 15.63 18.84
CA ASP A 18 -27.27 15.60 17.98
C ASP A 18 -27.66 14.16 17.61
N GLY A 19 -26.66 13.33 17.29
CA GLY A 19 -26.91 11.93 16.96
C GLY A 19 -27.44 11.09 18.13
N LEU A 20 -27.07 11.41 19.37
CA LEU A 20 -27.62 10.75 20.56
C LEU A 20 -29.02 11.27 20.88
N ASP A 21 -29.25 12.57 20.73
CA ASP A 21 -30.52 13.24 20.99
C ASP A 21 -31.64 12.76 20.06
N VAL A 22 -31.33 12.52 18.78
CA VAL A 22 -32.27 11.91 17.80
C VAL A 22 -32.84 10.58 18.28
N PHE A 23 -32.10 9.84 19.11
CA PHE A 23 -32.55 8.55 19.68
C PHE A 23 -32.97 8.67 21.16
N GLY A 24 -33.10 9.89 21.68
CA GLY A 24 -33.49 10.14 23.07
C GLY A 24 -32.44 9.70 24.09
N PHE A 25 -31.17 9.64 23.70
CA PHE A 25 -30.07 9.27 24.60
C PHE A 25 -29.33 10.52 25.06
N ALA A 26 -29.24 10.72 26.38
CA ALA A 26 -28.35 11.74 26.93
C ALA A 26 -26.88 11.36 26.71
N ASP A 27 -25.98 12.34 26.55
CA ASP A 27 -24.54 12.09 26.41
C ASP A 27 -23.85 11.76 27.75
N THR A 28 -24.37 10.73 28.41
CA THR A 28 -23.83 10.11 29.61
C THR A 28 -23.22 8.77 29.26
N THR A 29 -22.49 8.16 30.20
CA THR A 29 -21.97 6.80 30.02
C THR A 29 -23.08 5.80 29.72
N ALA A 30 -24.25 5.95 30.35
CA ALA A 30 -25.41 5.09 30.11
C ALA A 30 -26.02 5.31 28.72
N GLY A 31 -26.22 6.56 28.29
CA GLY A 31 -26.79 6.84 26.98
C GLY A 31 -25.89 6.43 25.82
N ARG A 32 -24.56 6.59 25.96
CA ARG A 32 -23.59 6.08 24.98
C ARG A 32 -23.62 4.56 24.85
N ARG A 33 -23.76 3.82 25.97
CA ARG A 33 -23.91 2.36 25.95
C ARG A 33 -25.18 1.96 25.19
N ARG A 34 -26.31 2.60 25.49
CA ARG A 34 -27.58 2.37 24.78
C ARG A 34 -27.46 2.62 23.28
N MET A 35 -26.73 3.65 22.85
CA MET A 35 -26.46 3.91 21.43
C MET A 35 -25.66 2.77 20.78
N VAL A 36 -24.63 2.25 21.45
CA VAL A 36 -23.84 1.12 20.94
C VAL A 36 -24.70 -0.14 20.85
N GLU A 37 -25.44 -0.47 21.91
CA GLU A 37 -26.36 -1.62 21.94
C GLU A 37 -27.41 -1.51 20.83
N ARG A 38 -27.94 -0.31 20.57
CA ARG A 38 -28.89 -0.05 19.48
C ARG A 38 -28.26 -0.29 18.10
N LEU A 39 -26.98 0.04 17.91
CA LEU A 39 -26.26 -0.23 16.66
C LEU A 39 -25.94 -1.72 16.49
N GLU A 40 -25.55 -2.40 17.57
CA GLU A 40 -25.31 -3.85 17.57
C GLU A 40 -26.59 -4.63 17.30
N ARG A 41 -27.69 -4.26 17.95
CA ARG A 41 -29.02 -4.83 17.70
C ARG A 41 -29.44 -4.65 16.25
N ARG A 42 -29.28 -3.44 15.70
CA ARG A 42 -29.55 -3.16 14.29
C ARG A 42 -28.70 -4.02 13.36
N ALA A 43 -27.42 -4.23 13.67
CA ALA A 43 -26.55 -5.09 12.88
C ALA A 43 -26.99 -6.55 12.89
N LEU A 44 -27.48 -7.05 14.03
CA LEU A 44 -28.04 -8.40 14.16
C LEU A 44 -29.39 -8.54 13.43
N GLU A 45 -30.29 -7.57 13.60
CA GLU A 45 -31.62 -7.54 12.98
C GLU A 45 -31.58 -7.42 11.45
N GLU A 46 -30.68 -6.58 10.93
CA GLU A 46 -30.50 -6.43 9.48
C GLU A 46 -29.82 -7.66 8.86
N GLY A 47 -29.05 -8.43 9.66
CA GLY A 47 -28.29 -9.59 9.23
C GLY A 47 -27.19 -9.24 8.21
N ASN A 48 -26.22 -10.14 8.02
CA ASN A 48 -25.15 -9.96 7.01
C ASN A 48 -25.71 -9.74 5.59
N SER A 49 -26.92 -10.22 5.30
CA SER A 49 -27.57 -10.13 3.99
C SER A 49 -28.09 -8.73 3.63
N ARG A 50 -28.40 -7.86 4.63
CA ARG A 50 -28.80 -6.46 4.40
C ARG A 50 -27.76 -5.43 4.84
N ALA A 51 -26.78 -5.82 5.67
CA ALA A 51 -25.69 -4.96 6.16
C ALA A 51 -24.59 -4.60 5.10
N GLY A 52 -24.90 -4.72 3.80
CA GLY A 52 -23.96 -4.37 2.72
C GLY A 52 -22.79 -5.33 2.53
N VAL A 53 -22.78 -6.48 3.22
CA VAL A 53 -21.77 -7.53 3.04
C VAL A 53 -22.35 -8.60 2.12
N VAL A 54 -21.98 -8.56 0.84
CA VAL A 54 -22.30 -9.65 -0.08
C VAL A 54 -21.32 -10.79 0.16
N ALA A 55 -21.82 -11.99 0.44
CA ALA A 55 -21.01 -13.20 0.41
C ALA A 55 -20.46 -13.35 -1.01
N ALA A 56 -19.14 -13.28 -1.17
CA ALA A 56 -18.49 -13.29 -2.46
C ALA A 56 -18.79 -14.62 -3.19
N SER A 57 -19.75 -14.59 -4.12
CA SER A 57 -19.83 -15.60 -5.17
C SER A 57 -18.69 -15.36 -6.16
N GLY A 58 -18.05 -16.44 -6.58
CA GLY A 58 -16.88 -16.39 -7.48
C GLY A 58 -17.11 -15.56 -8.74
N GLU A 59 -16.02 -14.90 -9.16
CA GLU A 59 -15.90 -13.92 -10.26
C GLU A 59 -16.64 -12.59 -10.05
N VAL A 60 -16.09 -11.75 -9.17
CA VAL A 60 -16.46 -10.33 -9.07
C VAL A 60 -15.36 -9.49 -9.72
N ASP A 61 -15.72 -8.63 -10.69
CA ASP A 61 -14.83 -7.63 -11.29
C ASP A 61 -14.20 -6.78 -10.16
N ALA A 62 -12.87 -6.74 -10.11
CA ALA A 62 -12.09 -6.02 -9.10
C ALA A 62 -12.38 -4.51 -9.03
N ARG A 63 -13.12 -3.97 -10.02
CA ARG A 63 -13.53 -2.55 -10.11
C ARG A 63 -14.87 -2.25 -9.44
N CYS A 64 -15.67 -3.26 -9.11
CA CYS A 64 -16.95 -3.09 -8.43
C CYS A 64 -16.75 -2.99 -6.91
N SER A 65 -17.28 -1.93 -6.29
CA SER A 65 -17.44 -1.94 -4.84
C SER A 65 -18.51 -2.96 -4.47
N HIS A 66 -18.25 -3.83 -3.48
CA HIS A 66 -19.16 -4.89 -3.00
C HIS A 66 -20.49 -4.39 -2.38
N LEU A 67 -20.91 -3.16 -2.66
CA LEU A 67 -22.17 -2.57 -2.19
C LEU A 67 -23.26 -2.73 -3.26
N ARG A 68 -24.46 -3.14 -2.84
CA ARG A 68 -25.63 -3.59 -3.64
C ARG A 68 -26.17 -2.65 -4.74
N ARG A 69 -25.59 -1.49 -5.03
CA ARG A 69 -26.15 -0.51 -5.97
C ARG A 69 -25.13 0.02 -6.98
N GLY A 70 -24.50 -0.85 -7.75
CA GLY A 70 -23.91 -0.50 -9.06
C GLY A 70 -23.03 0.76 -9.05
N TRP A 71 -22.25 0.99 -8.00
CA TRP A 71 -21.34 2.13 -7.95
C TRP A 71 -20.13 1.82 -8.84
N TYR A 72 -20.14 2.40 -10.04
CA TYR A 72 -18.99 2.49 -10.92
C TYR A 72 -18.09 3.65 -10.47
N TRP A 73 -16.77 3.43 -10.41
CA TRP A 73 -15.79 4.50 -10.22
C TRP A 73 -15.64 5.37 -11.49
N GLY A 74 -16.72 6.02 -11.95
CA GLY A 74 -16.71 6.94 -13.11
C GLY A 74 -16.19 6.33 -14.42
N SER A 75 -16.14 7.13 -15.48
CA SER A 75 -15.39 6.76 -16.69
C SER A 75 -13.89 6.90 -16.43
N GLN A 76 -13.08 6.13 -17.14
CA GLN A 76 -11.61 6.22 -17.03
C GLN A 76 -11.11 7.66 -17.26
N ASN A 77 -11.70 8.35 -18.24
CA ASN A 77 -11.42 9.77 -18.51
C ASN A 77 -11.77 10.68 -17.32
N PHE A 78 -12.82 10.38 -16.57
CA PHE A 78 -13.19 11.16 -15.38
C PHE A 78 -12.24 10.88 -14.21
N ALA A 79 -11.84 9.62 -14.01
CA ALA A 79 -10.85 9.24 -13.01
C ALA A 79 -9.48 9.87 -13.29
N GLU A 80 -9.04 9.88 -14.55
CA GLU A 80 -7.79 10.53 -14.99
C GLU A 80 -7.84 12.05 -14.83
N LYS A 81 -8.97 12.69 -15.15
CA LYS A 81 -9.18 14.13 -14.91
C LYS A 81 -9.13 14.47 -13.42
N LEU A 82 -9.77 13.65 -12.57
CA LEU A 82 -9.72 13.81 -11.12
C LEU A 82 -8.31 13.59 -10.55
N LEU A 83 -7.56 12.61 -11.05
CA LEU A 83 -6.16 12.38 -10.66
C LEU A 83 -5.26 13.57 -11.00
N LYS A 84 -5.42 14.16 -12.19
CA LYS A 84 -4.69 15.38 -12.59
C LYS A 84 -5.02 16.58 -11.70
N LEU A 85 -6.29 16.74 -11.30
CA LEU A 85 -6.72 17.81 -10.39
C LEU A 85 -6.22 17.57 -8.96
N ALA A 86 -6.31 16.33 -8.47
CA ALA A 86 -5.88 15.93 -7.13
C ALA A 86 -4.36 16.01 -6.94
N GLY A 87 -3.57 15.71 -7.97
CA GLY A 87 -2.11 15.86 -7.95
C GLY A 87 -1.66 17.32 -7.78
N LYS A 88 -2.48 18.28 -8.18
CA LYS A 88 -2.21 19.73 -8.04
C LYS A 88 -2.66 20.30 -6.69
N THR A 89 -3.68 19.72 -6.05
CA THR A 89 -4.31 20.28 -4.84
C THR A 89 -3.91 19.58 -3.55
N LEU A 90 -3.55 18.30 -3.57
CA LEU A 90 -3.23 17.53 -2.36
C LEU A 90 -1.75 17.64 -1.96
N GLY A 91 -1.37 18.86 -1.60
CA GLY A 91 -0.24 19.09 -0.71
C GLY A 91 -0.50 18.44 0.65
N ARG A 92 0.31 17.42 0.96
CA ARG A 92 0.72 17.06 2.33
C ARG A 92 -0.38 16.94 3.40
N THR A 93 -1.40 16.09 3.22
CA THR A 93 -2.14 15.58 4.39
C THR A 93 -2.53 14.11 4.22
N LYS A 94 -2.22 13.32 5.26
CA LYS A 94 -2.32 11.86 5.32
C LYS A 94 -3.69 11.42 5.86
N SER A 95 -4.42 10.63 5.08
CA SER A 95 -4.96 9.33 5.51
C SER A 95 -5.31 8.53 4.25
N ARG A 96 -4.40 7.60 3.92
CA ARG A 96 -4.16 7.06 2.57
C ARG A 96 -4.14 5.51 2.57
N ALA A 97 -4.70 4.89 3.61
CA ALA A 97 -4.26 3.58 4.07
C ALA A 97 -4.88 2.38 3.34
N TYR A 98 -5.98 2.52 2.60
CA TYR A 98 -6.61 1.36 1.94
C TYR A 98 -6.61 1.46 0.41
N ARG A 99 -7.21 2.51 -0.19
CA ARG A 99 -7.17 2.72 -1.66
C ARG A 99 -5.80 3.11 -2.20
N GLY A 100 -4.98 3.78 -1.39
CA GLY A 100 -3.62 4.14 -1.78
C GLY A 100 -2.65 2.96 -1.79
N VAL A 101 -2.99 1.81 -1.21
CA VAL A 101 -2.08 0.65 -1.16
C VAL A 101 -2.03 -0.06 -2.51
N ALA A 102 -3.18 -0.31 -3.14
CA ALA A 102 -3.22 -0.96 -4.45
C ALA A 102 -2.56 -0.10 -5.54
N ILE A 103 -2.89 1.19 -5.60
CA ILE A 103 -2.32 2.12 -6.59
C ILE A 103 -0.82 2.35 -6.34
N ARG A 104 -0.38 2.50 -5.08
CA ARG A 104 1.06 2.61 -4.78
C ARG A 104 1.81 1.31 -5.01
N ARG A 105 1.19 0.15 -4.79
CA ARG A 105 1.78 -1.14 -5.12
C ARG A 105 1.94 -1.30 -6.62
N ALA A 106 0.91 -0.97 -7.41
CA ALA A 106 0.97 -1.03 -8.87
C ALA A 106 2.07 -0.10 -9.44
N HIS A 107 2.06 1.19 -9.09
CA HIS A 107 3.11 2.11 -9.53
C HIS A 107 4.50 1.76 -8.94
N GLY A 108 4.54 1.21 -7.74
CA GLY A 108 5.77 0.74 -7.12
C GLY A 108 6.36 -0.48 -7.84
N LEU A 109 5.51 -1.37 -8.34
CA LEU A 109 5.90 -2.53 -9.15
C LEU A 109 6.38 -2.10 -10.54
N GLU A 110 5.65 -1.24 -11.25
CA GLU A 110 6.05 -0.73 -12.56
C GLU A 110 7.43 -0.04 -12.50
N ARG A 111 7.61 0.84 -11.50
CA ARG A 111 8.90 1.49 -11.26
C ARG A 111 9.99 0.50 -10.91
N ALA A 112 9.68 -0.51 -10.09
CA ALA A 112 10.65 -1.54 -9.74
C ALA A 112 11.07 -2.37 -10.96
N GLU A 113 10.15 -2.71 -11.85
CA GLU A 113 10.46 -3.42 -13.09
C GLU A 113 11.29 -2.56 -14.04
N GLN A 114 10.97 -1.27 -14.17
CA GLN A 114 11.77 -0.34 -14.96
C GLN A 114 13.20 -0.25 -14.43
N TRP A 115 13.36 0.01 -13.13
CA TRP A 115 14.68 0.13 -12.50
C TRP A 115 15.45 -1.18 -12.49
N LEU A 116 14.76 -2.32 -12.38
CA LEU A 116 15.38 -3.63 -12.49
C LEU A 116 15.97 -3.81 -13.89
N ARG A 117 15.22 -3.50 -14.95
CA ARG A 117 15.70 -3.62 -16.34
C ARG A 117 16.90 -2.72 -16.63
N GLU A 118 16.79 -1.44 -16.29
CA GLU A 118 17.88 -0.47 -16.46
C GLU A 118 19.11 -0.85 -15.61
N GLY A 119 18.86 -1.32 -14.38
CA GLY A 119 19.90 -1.74 -13.45
C GLY A 119 20.62 -3.01 -13.88
N LEU A 120 19.93 -4.01 -14.42
CA LEU A 120 20.55 -5.23 -14.98
C LEU A 120 21.42 -4.89 -16.19
N ALA A 121 20.94 -4.02 -17.08
CA ALA A 121 21.75 -3.52 -18.20
C ALA A 121 23.01 -2.77 -17.72
N ALA A 122 22.88 -1.91 -16.69
CA ALA A 122 24.01 -1.20 -16.10
C ALA A 122 24.98 -2.14 -15.34
N ALA A 123 24.48 -3.26 -14.82
CA ALA A 123 25.27 -4.31 -14.18
C ALA A 123 25.94 -5.27 -15.18
N GLY A 124 25.57 -5.20 -16.46
CA GLY A 124 26.01 -6.14 -17.49
C GLY A 124 25.58 -7.57 -17.16
N LEU A 125 24.32 -7.73 -16.74
CA LEU A 125 23.74 -9.03 -16.38
C LEU A 125 22.52 -9.30 -17.26
N ASP A 126 22.54 -10.43 -17.96
CA ASP A 126 21.35 -11.01 -18.58
C ASP A 126 20.62 -11.96 -17.61
N GLU A 127 19.43 -12.46 -17.99
CA GLU A 127 18.65 -13.37 -17.14
C GLU A 127 19.35 -14.73 -16.89
N LYS A 128 20.18 -15.20 -17.82
CA LYS A 128 20.88 -16.49 -17.71
C LYS A 128 22.06 -16.39 -16.76
N GLU A 129 22.86 -15.34 -16.89
CA GLU A 129 23.94 -14.96 -16.00
C GLU A 129 23.41 -14.67 -14.60
N LEU A 130 22.25 -14.01 -14.51
CA LEU A 130 21.58 -13.74 -13.24
C LEU A 130 21.22 -15.03 -12.51
N ALA A 131 20.78 -16.08 -13.22
CA ALA A 131 20.52 -17.39 -12.61
C ALA A 131 21.81 -18.13 -12.22
N ALA A 132 22.90 -17.95 -13.00
CA ALA A 132 24.17 -18.65 -12.79
C ALA A 132 25.01 -18.09 -11.62
N ILE A 133 24.92 -16.79 -11.35
CA ILE A 133 25.72 -16.16 -10.28
C ILE A 133 25.07 -16.31 -8.89
N PRO A 134 25.86 -16.41 -7.81
CA PRO A 134 25.34 -16.51 -6.46
C PRO A 134 24.42 -15.36 -6.08
N GLY A 135 23.39 -15.63 -5.27
CA GLY A 135 22.49 -14.59 -4.74
C GLY A 135 23.18 -13.55 -3.85
N SER A 136 24.41 -13.81 -3.40
CA SER A 136 25.26 -12.87 -2.66
C SER A 136 26.14 -12.01 -3.57
N ASP A 137 25.98 -12.09 -4.89
CA ASP A 137 26.74 -11.25 -5.83
C ASP A 137 26.51 -9.75 -5.52
N PRO A 138 27.58 -8.94 -5.39
CA PRO A 138 27.48 -7.51 -5.07
C PRO A 138 26.56 -6.72 -6.00
N ARG A 139 26.45 -7.09 -7.28
CA ARG A 139 25.54 -6.46 -8.26
C ARG A 139 24.09 -6.71 -7.88
N LYS A 140 23.75 -7.96 -7.54
CA LYS A 140 22.41 -8.33 -7.07
C LYS A 140 22.06 -7.60 -5.77
N ILE A 141 23.00 -7.51 -4.83
CA ILE A 141 22.73 -6.83 -3.56
C ILE A 141 22.54 -5.32 -3.76
N ALA A 142 23.31 -4.69 -4.65
CA ALA A 142 23.14 -3.28 -5.01
C ALA A 142 21.73 -3.01 -5.58
N LEU A 143 21.29 -3.83 -6.54
CA LEU A 143 19.95 -3.74 -7.14
C LEU A 143 18.85 -4.03 -6.13
N ALA A 144 18.98 -5.10 -5.34
CA ALA A 144 18.03 -5.46 -4.30
C ALA A 144 17.84 -4.31 -3.30
N ARG A 145 18.92 -3.64 -2.92
CA ARG A 145 18.89 -2.52 -2.00
C ARG A 145 18.23 -1.28 -2.60
N LEU A 146 18.55 -0.94 -3.85
CA LEU A 146 17.90 0.16 -4.58
C LEU A 146 16.38 -0.06 -4.63
N LEU A 147 15.97 -1.25 -5.09
CA LEU A 147 14.56 -1.59 -5.27
C LEU A 147 13.83 -1.65 -3.93
N TRP A 148 14.44 -2.24 -2.90
CA TRP A 148 13.84 -2.30 -1.56
C TRP A 148 13.64 -0.93 -0.91
N ARG A 149 14.55 0.03 -1.15
CA ARG A 149 14.45 1.37 -0.55
C ARG A 149 13.62 2.35 -1.37
N GLY A 150 13.66 2.26 -2.69
CA GLY A 150 13.01 3.23 -3.58
C GLY A 150 11.65 2.79 -4.12
N THR A 151 11.20 1.57 -3.82
CA THR A 151 9.91 1.04 -4.28
C THR A 151 9.16 0.27 -3.19
N THR A 152 7.97 -0.25 -3.50
CA THR A 152 7.11 -0.99 -2.56
C THR A 152 7.12 -2.50 -2.79
N VAL A 153 8.12 -3.04 -3.48
CA VAL A 153 8.24 -4.48 -3.75
C VAL A 153 8.48 -5.27 -2.47
N SER A 154 8.12 -6.55 -2.47
CA SER A 154 8.40 -7.46 -1.35
C SER A 154 9.78 -8.11 -1.49
N GLN A 155 10.32 -8.65 -0.40
CA GLN A 155 11.57 -9.43 -0.46
C GLN A 155 11.40 -10.77 -1.20
N VAL A 156 10.17 -11.30 -1.27
CA VAL A 156 9.82 -12.46 -2.11
C VAL A 156 10.00 -12.09 -3.58
N TRP A 157 9.45 -10.95 -4.00
CA TRP A 157 9.62 -10.43 -5.36
C TRP A 157 11.09 -10.23 -5.71
N LEU A 158 11.89 -9.69 -4.78
CA LEU A 158 13.34 -9.55 -4.98
C LEU A 158 14.04 -10.91 -5.12
N ALA A 159 13.66 -11.90 -4.31
CA ALA A 159 14.24 -13.23 -4.37
C ALA A 159 13.98 -13.93 -5.70
N GLU A 160 12.76 -13.77 -6.23
CA GLU A 160 12.35 -14.30 -7.54
C GLU A 160 13.05 -13.55 -8.67
N ARG A 161 12.92 -12.21 -8.71
CA ARG A 161 13.42 -11.40 -9.82
C ARG A 161 14.93 -11.28 -9.91
N LEU A 162 15.66 -11.42 -8.80
CA LEU A 162 17.13 -11.39 -8.77
C LEU A 162 17.76 -12.77 -8.56
N ALA A 163 16.97 -13.85 -8.61
CA ALA A 163 17.44 -15.21 -8.35
C ALA A 163 18.30 -15.30 -7.05
N MET A 164 17.77 -14.78 -5.94
CA MET A 164 18.45 -14.74 -4.63
C MET A 164 17.99 -15.86 -3.68
N ARG A 165 17.45 -16.97 -4.23
CA ARG A 165 17.02 -18.20 -3.52
C ARG A 165 15.80 -18.05 -2.62
N SER A 166 15.77 -17.09 -1.69
CA SER A 166 14.65 -16.89 -0.78
C SER A 166 14.59 -15.48 -0.20
N ALA A 167 13.40 -15.06 0.24
CA ALA A 167 13.21 -13.78 0.92
C ALA A 167 14.07 -13.67 2.20
N ALA A 168 14.27 -14.78 2.92
CA ALA A 168 15.13 -14.83 4.09
C ALA A 168 16.60 -14.53 3.75
N ASN A 169 17.11 -15.08 2.63
CA ASN A 169 18.45 -14.76 2.15
C ASN A 169 18.55 -13.28 1.77
N VAL A 170 17.56 -12.74 1.05
CA VAL A 170 17.51 -11.30 0.73
C VAL A 170 17.59 -10.44 1.99
N SER A 171 16.79 -10.74 3.01
CA SER A 171 16.82 -10.05 4.31
C SER A 171 18.21 -10.07 4.95
N GLN A 172 18.86 -11.23 4.98
CA GLN A 172 20.20 -11.39 5.53
C GLN A 172 21.24 -10.56 4.76
N GLN A 173 21.23 -10.62 3.42
CA GLN A 173 22.17 -9.85 2.59
C GLN A 173 21.97 -8.34 2.77
N LEU A 174 20.72 -7.86 2.78
CA LEU A 174 20.42 -6.44 2.99
C LEU A 174 20.84 -5.96 4.37
N ARG A 175 20.72 -6.80 5.40
CA ARG A 175 21.21 -6.49 6.76
C ARG A 175 22.74 -6.44 6.82
N ARG A 176 23.44 -7.35 6.15
CA ARG A 176 24.92 -7.42 6.14
C ARG A 176 25.57 -6.21 5.45
N VAL A 177 24.99 -5.72 4.36
CA VAL A 177 25.51 -4.57 3.61
C VAL A 177 25.27 -3.22 4.34
N GLY A 178 24.48 -3.21 5.42
CA GLY A 178 24.36 -2.05 6.30
C GLY A 178 23.82 -0.79 5.61
N LYS A 179 24.26 0.39 6.08
CA LYS A 179 23.86 1.69 5.51
C LYS A 179 24.83 2.22 4.46
N GLU A 180 26.00 1.62 4.29
CA GLU A 180 27.01 2.15 3.38
C GLU A 180 26.80 1.67 1.94
N PRO A 181 27.04 2.51 0.92
CA PRO A 181 26.99 2.09 -0.47
C PRO A 181 28.05 1.03 -0.74
N ILE A 182 27.73 0.02 -1.54
CA ILE A 182 28.69 -1.00 -1.99
C ILE A 182 29.68 -0.30 -2.94
N LYS A 183 30.70 0.36 -2.39
CA LYS A 183 31.75 1.05 -3.17
C LYS A 183 32.87 0.05 -3.51
N GLY A 184 33.27 0.03 -4.77
CA GLY A 184 34.44 -0.74 -5.24
C GLY A 184 34.17 -2.16 -5.74
N THR A 185 33.06 -2.81 -5.35
CA THR A 185 32.76 -4.20 -5.76
C THR A 185 31.76 -4.31 -6.93
N VAL A 186 31.26 -3.19 -7.43
CA VAL A 186 30.23 -3.13 -8.49
C VAL A 186 30.69 -2.27 -9.66
N PRO A 187 30.27 -2.58 -10.91
CA PRO A 187 30.62 -1.79 -12.08
C PRO A 187 30.30 -0.31 -11.92
N LYS A 188 31.18 0.58 -12.39
CA LYS A 188 31.00 2.04 -12.27
C LYS A 188 29.65 2.51 -12.83
N ARG A 189 29.22 1.93 -13.96
CA ARG A 189 27.91 2.21 -14.58
C ARG A 189 26.75 1.89 -13.64
N LEU A 190 26.79 0.76 -12.94
CA LEU A 190 25.78 0.38 -11.96
C LEU A 190 25.79 1.31 -10.74
N ALA A 191 26.97 1.66 -10.23
CA ALA A 191 27.08 2.59 -9.11
C ALA A 191 26.45 3.96 -9.44
N SER A 192 26.79 4.53 -10.62
CA SER A 192 26.19 5.77 -11.09
C SER A 192 24.68 5.67 -11.30
N PHE A 193 24.20 4.54 -11.83
CA PHE A 193 22.76 4.30 -11.98
C PHE A 193 22.04 4.29 -10.63
N VAL A 194 22.58 3.56 -9.64
CA VAL A 194 21.99 3.48 -8.30
C VAL A 194 21.91 4.86 -7.64
N GLU A 195 22.97 5.67 -7.76
CA GLU A 195 22.97 7.05 -7.24
C GLU A 195 21.92 7.93 -7.94
N GLN A 196 21.83 7.87 -9.27
CA GLN A 196 20.84 8.64 -10.03
C GLN A 196 19.40 8.21 -9.73
N ALA A 197 19.15 6.91 -9.60
CA ALA A 197 17.82 6.37 -9.30
C ALA A 197 17.35 6.76 -7.89
N MET A 198 18.25 6.77 -6.90
CA MET A 198 17.92 7.24 -5.55
C MET A 198 17.65 8.75 -5.48
N ASN A 199 18.32 9.57 -6.31
CA ASN A 199 18.07 11.01 -6.34
C ASN A 199 16.75 11.38 -7.05
N ARG A 200 16.16 10.46 -7.82
CA ARG A 200 14.88 10.64 -8.55
C ARG A 200 13.64 10.20 -7.77
N SER A 201 13.80 9.58 -6.60
CA SER A 201 12.70 9.06 -5.76
C SER A 201 12.20 10.06 -4.74
#